data_AF-A0AAU9SUY7-F1
#
_entry.id   AF-A0AAU9SUY7-F1
#
_cell.length_a   1.000
_cell.length_b   1.000
_cell.length_c   1.000
_cell.angle_alpha   90.00
_cell.angle_beta   90.00
_cell.angle_gamma   90.00
#
_symmetry.space_group_name_H-M   'P 1'
#
loop_
_entity.id
_entity.type
_entity.pdbx_description
1 polymer ?
#
loop_
_entity_poly.entity_id
_entity_poly.type
_entity_poly.pdbx_seq_one_letter_code
_entity_poly.pdbx_strand_id
1 'polypeptide(L)'
;VDSEGEISNVQQHRIMEKQIQQSLHFYIFSTISILLLHASSAQKASSFSTQLNNRRLLSSFDADNSLVVEPSLVFHNPRLENAYIALQVKAIICFEAIHFLRPKNVTENWSGSDVCNYTGIVCAPSPDCHSELTVAGVELNHADIAGELPDELGLLYDVAWFHLNSNRFCGRIPQSFMNFKLLYELDLSNNRFAGKFPGVVLRIPNLKYLDLRFNDFEGKIPQRLFEKNLDAIFINNNRFSSISPENIGSSPASVLVLANNGFRGCFPASLGNMSRTLNEIILKNNEFRSCLPSEIGLLKNVTVFDVGFNRITGTLPESMAEMESLVHLGLSNNKLTGNISAGLCSLPGLVSFASDYNYFTGCSSKCEKSPGFDDRRNCVKGRPTQRSSLQCKMFLSRQIDCNAFRCPPPPLLQPSPPIPPPPPPPPPPQLPPPPALSSSPPPTYSPPPCPNLPPPPPPCAQPSTPPSPPPCEPHQPPPVAAVPDASPPPPPPSSL
;
A
#
# COMPACT_ATOMS: atom_id res chain seq x y z
N VAL A 1 80.11 20.64 4.66
CA VAL A 1 78.94 19.82 5.01
C VAL A 1 77.75 20.75 4.95
N ASP A 2 77.27 21.04 3.73
CA ASP A 2 76.11 21.92 3.48
C ASP A 2 75.73 21.82 1.99
N SER A 3 75.37 20.61 1.55
CA SER A 3 74.91 20.37 0.17
C SER A 3 73.89 19.25 0.03
N GLU A 4 73.29 18.78 1.14
CA GLU A 4 72.18 17.81 1.11
C GLU A 4 70.81 18.42 1.46
N GLY A 5 70.74 19.69 1.88
CA GLY A 5 69.49 20.37 2.26
C GLY A 5 68.71 21.02 1.10
N GLU A 6 69.37 21.46 0.03
CA GLU A 6 68.70 22.18 -1.07
C GLU A 6 68.05 21.26 -2.12
N ILE A 7 68.51 20.02 -2.26
CA ILE A 7 67.97 19.08 -3.25
C ILE A 7 66.58 18.57 -2.84
N SER A 8 66.31 18.45 -1.52
CA SER A 8 65.03 17.99 -0.99
C SER A 8 63.87 18.97 -1.26
N ASN A 9 64.14 20.28 -1.17
CA ASN A 9 63.12 21.32 -1.32
C ASN A 9 62.71 21.54 -2.78
N VAL A 10 63.67 21.49 -3.72
CA VAL A 10 63.38 21.60 -5.16
C VAL A 10 62.60 20.39 -5.67
N GLN A 11 62.86 19.21 -5.09
CA GLN A 11 62.16 17.97 -5.47
C GLN A 11 60.74 17.92 -4.88
N GLN A 12 60.52 18.42 -3.65
CA GLN A 12 59.19 18.61 -3.08
C GLN A 12 58.37 19.65 -3.84
N HIS A 13 58.97 20.77 -4.27
CA HIS A 13 58.26 21.81 -5.03
C HIS A 13 57.81 21.30 -6.41
N ARG A 14 58.63 20.51 -7.10
CA ARG A 14 58.26 19.87 -8.39
C ARG A 14 57.18 18.79 -8.25
N ILE A 15 57.12 18.09 -7.11
CA ILE A 15 56.06 17.11 -6.81
C ILE A 15 54.74 17.83 -6.52
N MET A 16 54.79 18.95 -5.77
CA MET A 16 53.61 19.75 -5.45
C MET A 16 53.04 20.44 -6.70
N GLU A 17 53.89 21.00 -7.57
CA GLU A 17 53.44 21.54 -8.87
C GLU A 17 52.79 20.48 -9.74
N LYS A 18 53.36 19.27 -9.84
CA LYS A 18 52.75 18.18 -10.59
C LYS A 18 51.41 17.73 -10.00
N GLN A 19 51.24 17.74 -8.67
CA GLN A 19 49.96 17.43 -8.02
C GLN A 19 48.90 18.51 -8.24
N ILE A 20 49.28 19.79 -8.21
CA ILE A 20 48.39 20.92 -8.48
C ILE A 20 47.97 20.89 -9.95
N GLN A 21 48.90 20.62 -10.87
CA GLN A 21 48.62 20.53 -12.30
C GLN A 21 47.73 19.32 -12.65
N GLN A 22 47.90 18.17 -11.97
CA GLN A 22 46.97 17.04 -12.08
C GLN A 22 45.59 17.35 -11.51
N SER A 23 45.51 18.05 -10.37
CA SER A 23 44.23 18.43 -9.76
C SER A 23 43.47 19.44 -10.62
N LEU A 24 44.18 20.39 -11.25
CA LEU A 24 43.60 21.37 -12.16
C LEU A 24 43.11 20.71 -13.46
N HIS A 25 43.87 19.76 -14.02
CA HIS A 25 43.42 18.97 -15.17
C HIS A 25 42.19 18.13 -14.83
N PHE A 26 42.13 17.53 -13.64
CA PHE A 26 40.96 16.77 -13.20
C PHE A 26 39.72 17.66 -13.02
N TYR A 27 39.90 18.88 -12.48
CA TYR A 27 38.81 19.84 -12.31
C TYR A 27 38.32 20.41 -13.66
N ILE A 28 39.23 20.68 -14.60
CA ILE A 28 38.90 21.12 -15.96
C ILE A 28 38.20 20.00 -16.73
N PHE A 29 38.68 18.74 -16.65
CA PHE A 29 38.00 17.60 -17.27
C PHE A 29 36.62 17.35 -16.66
N SER A 30 36.48 17.48 -15.34
CA SER A 30 35.19 17.35 -14.65
C SER A 30 34.20 18.43 -15.08
N THR A 31 34.64 19.69 -15.16
CA THR A 31 33.78 20.81 -15.55
C THR A 31 33.40 20.77 -17.03
N ILE A 32 34.33 20.39 -17.93
CA ILE A 32 34.03 20.16 -19.35
C ILE A 32 33.09 18.97 -19.52
N SER A 33 33.26 17.89 -18.76
CA SER A 33 32.35 16.74 -18.79
C SER A 33 30.95 17.12 -18.32
N ILE A 34 30.84 17.95 -17.26
CA ILE A 34 29.55 18.47 -16.78
C ILE A 34 28.92 19.40 -17.83
N LEU A 35 29.69 20.29 -18.47
CA LEU A 35 29.19 21.18 -19.52
C LEU A 35 28.74 20.42 -20.77
N LEU A 36 29.47 19.37 -21.18
CA LEU A 36 29.10 18.50 -22.30
C LEU A 36 27.86 17.65 -21.96
N LEU A 37 27.72 17.21 -20.71
CA LEU A 37 26.48 16.56 -20.21
C LEU A 37 25.30 17.53 -20.27
N HIS A 38 25.48 18.79 -19.86
CA HIS A 38 24.41 19.80 -19.92
C HIS A 38 24.05 20.17 -21.36
N ALA A 39 25.03 20.34 -22.25
CA ALA A 39 24.78 20.61 -23.67
C ALA A 39 24.08 19.44 -24.38
N SER A 40 24.50 18.20 -24.11
CA SER A 40 23.82 16.98 -24.59
C SER A 40 22.40 16.87 -24.04
N SER A 41 22.17 17.28 -22.78
CA SER A 41 20.85 17.29 -22.15
C SER A 41 19.91 18.33 -22.76
N ALA A 42 20.40 19.53 -23.10
CA ALA A 42 19.60 20.59 -23.71
C ALA A 42 19.20 20.26 -25.15
N GLN A 43 20.12 19.67 -25.92
CA GLN A 43 19.87 19.27 -27.31
C GLN A 43 18.96 18.03 -27.38
N LYS A 44 19.06 17.11 -26.41
CA LYS A 44 18.10 16.00 -26.23
C LYS A 44 16.75 16.49 -25.71
N ALA A 45 16.68 17.48 -24.81
CA ALA A 45 15.41 18.04 -24.34
C ALA A 45 14.61 18.68 -25.49
N SER A 46 15.29 19.36 -26.41
CA SER A 46 14.68 19.94 -27.61
C SER A 46 14.14 18.88 -28.57
N SER A 47 14.88 17.81 -28.88
CA SER A 47 14.37 16.74 -29.77
C SER A 47 13.35 15.82 -29.08
N PHE A 48 13.42 15.72 -27.75
CA PHE A 48 12.52 14.92 -26.93
C PHE A 48 11.15 15.60 -26.70
N SER A 49 11.11 16.94 -26.60
CA SER A 49 9.84 17.69 -26.61
C SER A 49 9.03 17.41 -27.88
N THR A 50 9.71 17.29 -29.02
CA THR A 50 9.09 16.95 -30.31
C THR A 50 8.68 15.47 -30.41
N GLN A 51 9.33 14.55 -29.68
CA GLN A 51 8.95 13.12 -29.62
C GLN A 51 7.86 12.80 -28.59
N LEU A 52 7.76 13.58 -27.49
CA LEU A 52 6.70 13.46 -26.48
C LEU A 52 5.31 13.77 -27.05
N ASN A 53 5.21 14.69 -28.00
CA ASN A 53 3.96 14.98 -28.70
C ASN A 53 3.47 13.81 -29.59
N ASN A 54 4.36 12.92 -30.04
CA ASN A 54 4.04 11.89 -31.04
C ASN A 54 3.77 10.48 -30.45
N ARG A 55 3.71 10.32 -29.13
CA ARG A 55 3.39 9.03 -28.47
C ARG A 55 2.20 9.09 -27.48
N ARG A 56 1.33 10.09 -27.61
CA ARG A 56 -0.01 10.08 -27.01
C ARG A 56 -0.93 9.24 -27.91
N LEU A 57 -1.15 7.98 -27.56
CA LEU A 57 -2.40 7.30 -27.97
C LEU A 57 -3.53 8.00 -27.20
N LEU A 58 -4.55 8.42 -27.95
CA LEU A 58 -5.35 9.62 -27.76
C LEU A 58 -6.44 9.53 -26.68
N SER A 59 -6.46 10.54 -25.81
CA SER A 59 -7.65 11.34 -25.49
C SER A 59 -7.15 12.78 -25.44
N SER A 60 -7.72 13.69 -26.24
CA SER A 60 -7.32 15.10 -26.19
C SER A 60 -7.61 15.64 -24.80
N PHE A 61 -6.67 16.36 -24.21
CA PHE A 61 -6.98 17.18 -23.05
C PHE A 61 -7.64 18.46 -23.57
N ASP A 62 -8.78 18.83 -23.02
CA ASP A 62 -9.44 20.08 -23.38
C ASP A 62 -8.64 21.30 -22.86
N ALA A 63 -9.03 22.52 -23.21
CA ALA A 63 -8.34 23.75 -22.78
C ALA A 63 -8.21 23.90 -21.24
N ASP A 64 -9.03 23.17 -20.49
CA ASP A 64 -9.03 23.07 -19.02
C ASP A 64 -8.30 21.81 -18.49
N ASN A 65 -7.48 21.17 -19.34
CA ASN A 65 -6.68 19.99 -19.00
C ASN A 65 -7.49 18.77 -18.50
N SER A 66 -8.75 18.65 -18.94
CA SER A 66 -9.63 17.50 -18.66
C SER A 66 -9.58 16.48 -19.80
N LEU A 67 -9.58 15.17 -19.51
CA LEU A 67 -9.62 14.12 -20.54
C LEU A 67 -10.92 14.18 -21.33
N VAL A 68 -10.83 14.30 -22.66
CA VAL A 68 -11.97 14.15 -23.57
C VAL A 68 -12.16 12.67 -23.89
N VAL A 69 -13.21 12.07 -23.32
CA VAL A 69 -13.65 10.70 -23.65
C VAL A 69 -14.15 10.68 -25.10
N GLU A 70 -13.77 9.68 -25.88
CA GLU A 70 -14.24 9.55 -27.25
C GLU A 70 -15.79 9.44 -27.26
N PRO A 71 -16.52 10.31 -27.99
CA PRO A 71 -17.99 10.32 -27.97
C PRO A 71 -18.66 9.03 -28.47
N SER A 72 -17.89 8.13 -29.08
CA SER A 72 -18.37 6.83 -29.59
C SER A 72 -18.43 5.75 -28.51
N LEU A 73 -17.76 5.93 -27.38
CA LEU A 73 -17.74 4.97 -26.28
C LEU A 73 -19.01 5.10 -25.45
N VAL A 74 -19.71 3.98 -25.27
CA VAL A 74 -20.93 3.90 -24.45
C VAL A 74 -20.63 3.08 -23.21
N PHE A 75 -20.79 3.70 -22.04
CA PHE A 75 -20.60 3.06 -20.74
C PHE A 75 -21.95 2.66 -20.14
N HIS A 76 -21.96 1.55 -19.40
CA HIS A 76 -23.19 1.05 -18.76
C HIS A 76 -23.70 1.99 -17.67
N ASN A 77 -22.80 2.70 -17.00
CA ASN A 77 -23.13 3.68 -15.97
C ASN A 77 -21.96 4.69 -15.80
N PRO A 78 -22.19 5.83 -15.13
CA PRO A 78 -21.15 6.83 -14.88
C PRO A 78 -19.97 6.34 -14.03
N ARG A 79 -20.13 5.26 -13.24
CA ARG A 79 -19.04 4.70 -12.43
C ARG A 79 -17.96 4.09 -13.32
N LEU A 80 -18.39 3.33 -14.32
CA LEU A 80 -17.48 2.71 -15.29
C LEU A 80 -16.87 3.74 -16.24
N GLU A 81 -17.59 4.81 -16.57
CA GLU A 81 -17.02 5.95 -17.31
C GLU A 81 -15.91 6.64 -16.50
N ASN A 82 -16.16 6.93 -15.22
CA ASN A 82 -15.16 7.49 -14.31
C ASN A 82 -13.95 6.56 -14.15
N ALA A 83 -14.18 5.25 -14.06
CA ALA A 83 -13.12 4.26 -13.99
C ALA A 83 -12.30 4.21 -15.28
N TYR A 84 -12.95 4.31 -16.44
CA TYR A 84 -12.25 4.44 -17.71
C TYR A 84 -11.33 5.66 -17.71
N ILE A 85 -11.85 6.84 -17.33
CA ILE A 85 -11.05 8.07 -17.25
C ILE A 85 -9.83 7.87 -16.33
N ALA A 86 -10.05 7.33 -15.13
CA ALA A 86 -8.99 7.06 -14.15
C ALA A 86 -7.87 6.14 -14.69
N LEU A 87 -8.24 5.13 -15.48
CA LEU A 87 -7.33 4.10 -15.96
C LEU A 87 -6.66 4.47 -17.29
N GLN A 88 -7.25 5.38 -18.07
CA GLN A 88 -6.68 5.86 -19.33
C GLN A 88 -5.58 6.91 -19.14
N VAL A 89 -5.51 7.56 -17.96
CA VAL A 89 -4.39 8.45 -17.65
C VAL A 89 -3.11 7.62 -17.51
N LYS A 90 -2.31 7.60 -18.58
CA LYS A 90 -1.05 6.86 -18.59
C LYS A 90 -0.12 7.44 -17.54
N ALA A 91 0.39 6.56 -16.68
CA ALA A 91 1.39 6.87 -15.67
C ALA A 91 2.54 7.67 -16.30
N ILE A 92 2.84 8.83 -15.73
CA ILE A 92 3.90 9.72 -16.22
C ILE A 92 5.24 9.00 -16.00
N ILE A 93 6.07 8.92 -17.05
CA ILE A 93 7.31 8.15 -17.04
C ILE A 93 8.27 8.69 -15.96
N CYS A 94 8.67 7.84 -15.02
CA CYS A 94 9.71 8.13 -14.05
C CYS A 94 11.05 8.36 -14.77
N PHE A 95 11.79 9.41 -14.40
CA PHE A 95 13.11 9.71 -14.97
C PHE A 95 14.14 8.58 -14.74
N GLU A 96 13.92 7.76 -13.70
CA GLU A 96 14.73 6.58 -13.35
C GLU A 96 14.34 5.30 -14.11
N ALA A 97 13.22 5.28 -14.85
CA ALA A 97 12.77 4.10 -15.60
C ALA A 97 13.47 3.93 -16.97
N ILE A 98 14.45 4.79 -17.28
CA ILE A 98 15.18 4.77 -18.56
C ILE A 98 16.35 3.78 -18.49
N HIS A 99 16.07 2.50 -18.24
CA HIS A 99 16.89 1.42 -18.81
C HIS A 99 16.16 0.08 -18.70
N PHE A 100 15.86 -0.49 -19.87
CA PHE A 100 15.45 -1.88 -20.07
C PHE A 100 14.21 -2.35 -19.28
N LEU A 101 13.09 -2.50 -19.99
CA LEU A 101 12.33 -3.75 -20.15
C LEU A 101 10.90 -3.40 -20.56
N ARG A 102 10.43 -4.08 -21.62
CA ARG A 102 9.05 -3.99 -22.07
C ARG A 102 8.14 -4.39 -20.90
N PRO A 103 7.11 -3.60 -20.55
CA PRO A 103 6.09 -4.07 -19.62
C PRO A 103 5.59 -5.44 -20.07
N LYS A 104 5.24 -6.33 -19.14
CA LYS A 104 4.27 -7.38 -19.47
C LYS A 104 3.06 -6.66 -20.09
N ASN A 105 2.41 -7.25 -21.10
CA ASN A 105 1.26 -6.67 -21.83
C ASN A 105 -0.02 -6.50 -20.96
N VAL A 106 0.11 -6.16 -19.67
CA VAL A 106 -0.98 -6.07 -18.69
C VAL A 106 -1.98 -4.97 -19.06
N THR A 107 -1.53 -3.89 -19.68
CA THR A 107 -2.42 -2.80 -20.12
C THR A 107 -2.84 -2.91 -21.59
N GLU A 108 -2.54 -4.03 -22.27
CA GLU A 108 -2.85 -4.19 -23.70
C GLU A 108 -4.36 -4.21 -23.97
N ASN A 109 -5.15 -4.80 -23.08
CA ASN A 109 -6.61 -4.85 -23.19
C ASN A 109 -7.34 -3.68 -22.54
N TRP A 110 -6.62 -2.63 -22.13
CA TRP A 110 -7.22 -1.43 -21.53
C TRP A 110 -7.73 -0.46 -22.60
N SER A 111 -8.67 -0.94 -23.43
CA SER A 111 -9.28 -0.17 -24.51
C SER A 111 -10.77 -0.50 -24.65
N GLY A 112 -11.56 0.50 -25.04
CA GLY A 112 -13.02 0.36 -25.18
C GLY A 112 -13.77 0.71 -23.90
N SER A 113 -15.09 0.52 -23.89
CA SER A 113 -15.93 0.90 -22.74
C SER A 113 -16.16 -0.22 -21.71
N ASP A 114 -15.72 -1.45 -22.01
CA ASP A 114 -15.84 -2.60 -21.10
C ASP A 114 -14.67 -2.68 -20.10
N VAL A 115 -14.67 -1.73 -19.16
CA VAL A 115 -13.63 -1.59 -18.13
C VAL A 115 -13.49 -2.85 -17.26
N CYS A 116 -14.58 -3.60 -17.08
CA CYS A 116 -14.57 -4.81 -16.25
C CYS A 116 -13.81 -5.97 -16.90
N ASN A 117 -13.53 -5.88 -18.20
CA ASN A 117 -12.71 -6.85 -18.92
C ASN A 117 -11.21 -6.49 -18.92
N TYR A 118 -10.83 -5.35 -18.34
CA TYR A 118 -9.44 -4.91 -18.26
C TYR A 118 -8.64 -5.82 -17.33
N THR A 119 -7.41 -6.18 -17.75
CA THR A 119 -6.56 -7.04 -16.92
C THR A 119 -6.24 -6.33 -15.62
N GLY A 120 -6.45 -7.02 -14.50
CA GLY A 120 -6.20 -6.49 -13.16
C GLY A 120 -7.28 -5.56 -12.62
N ILE A 121 -8.39 -5.36 -13.34
CA ILE A 121 -9.55 -4.62 -12.83
C ILE A 121 -10.62 -5.62 -12.40
N VAL A 122 -11.17 -5.45 -11.21
CA VAL A 122 -12.23 -6.29 -10.67
C VAL A 122 -13.48 -5.47 -10.47
N CYS A 123 -14.55 -5.85 -11.15
CA CYS A 123 -15.87 -5.25 -10.96
C CYS A 123 -16.75 -6.08 -10.02
N ALA A 124 -17.62 -5.40 -9.29
CA ALA A 124 -18.67 -6.01 -8.47
C ALA A 124 -19.93 -5.13 -8.47
N PRO A 125 -21.09 -5.65 -8.04
CA PRO A 125 -22.26 -4.83 -7.77
C PRO A 125 -21.96 -3.70 -6.78
N SER A 126 -22.45 -2.50 -7.07
CA SER A 126 -22.22 -1.35 -6.21
C SER A 126 -22.94 -1.50 -4.86
N PRO A 127 -22.34 -1.12 -3.73
CA PRO A 127 -22.96 -1.29 -2.40
C PRO A 127 -24.27 -0.51 -2.22
N ASP A 128 -24.41 0.63 -2.89
CA ASP A 128 -25.60 1.49 -2.83
C ASP A 128 -26.64 1.17 -3.92
N CYS A 129 -26.24 0.49 -5.01
CA CYS A 129 -27.11 0.10 -6.11
C CYS A 129 -26.65 -1.25 -6.69
N HIS A 130 -27.22 -2.35 -6.21
CA HIS A 130 -26.77 -3.70 -6.57
C HIS A 130 -27.06 -4.08 -8.05
N SER A 131 -27.87 -3.29 -8.76
CA SER A 131 -28.10 -3.45 -10.20
C SER A 131 -27.03 -2.78 -11.06
N GLU A 132 -26.14 -1.97 -10.48
CA GLU A 132 -25.03 -1.33 -11.18
C GLU A 132 -23.72 -2.02 -10.85
N LEU A 133 -22.86 -2.20 -11.86
CA LEU A 133 -21.48 -2.62 -11.67
C LEU A 133 -20.57 -1.42 -11.43
N THR A 134 -19.58 -1.60 -10.57
CA THR A 134 -18.52 -0.63 -10.30
C THR A 134 -17.17 -1.34 -10.18
N VAL A 135 -16.07 -0.59 -10.27
CA VAL A 135 -14.73 -1.13 -10.00
C VAL A 135 -14.55 -1.26 -8.49
N ALA A 136 -14.57 -2.50 -8.01
CA ALA A 136 -14.41 -2.84 -6.61
C ALA A 136 -12.96 -3.14 -6.24
N GLY A 137 -12.08 -3.44 -7.21
CA GLY A 137 -10.71 -3.80 -6.94
C GLY A 137 -9.75 -3.51 -8.07
N VAL A 138 -8.50 -3.22 -7.72
CA VAL A 138 -7.36 -3.14 -8.64
C VAL A 138 -6.28 -4.10 -8.17
N GLU A 139 -5.86 -5.00 -9.06
CA GLU A 139 -4.95 -6.12 -8.81
C GLU A 139 -3.88 -6.15 -9.91
N LEU A 140 -2.77 -5.45 -9.67
CA LEU A 140 -1.66 -5.30 -10.62
C LEU A 140 -0.34 -5.79 -10.01
N ASN A 141 -0.40 -6.74 -9.08
CA ASN A 141 0.79 -7.31 -8.47
C ASN A 141 1.71 -7.95 -9.53
N HIS A 142 3.02 -7.72 -9.42
CA HIS A 142 4.06 -8.29 -10.29
C HIS A 142 3.91 -7.95 -11.79
N ALA A 143 3.31 -6.79 -12.10
CA ALA A 143 3.03 -6.34 -13.47
C ALA A 143 4.21 -5.61 -14.14
N ASP A 144 5.24 -5.24 -13.37
CA ASP A 144 6.41 -4.47 -13.83
C ASP A 144 6.06 -3.11 -14.47
N ILE A 145 4.95 -2.51 -14.02
CA ILE A 145 4.46 -1.21 -14.52
C ILE A 145 5.30 -0.10 -13.91
N ALA A 146 5.74 0.85 -14.75
CA ALA A 146 6.52 2.01 -14.33
C ALA A 146 5.75 3.31 -14.59
N GLY A 147 5.87 4.26 -13.67
CA GLY A 147 5.34 5.61 -13.80
C GLY A 147 4.81 6.17 -12.48
N GLU A 148 4.24 7.37 -12.52
CA GLU A 148 3.58 7.96 -11.35
C GLU A 148 2.09 7.59 -11.30
N LEU A 149 1.54 7.54 -10.09
CA LEU A 149 0.09 7.40 -9.90
C LEU A 149 -0.59 8.76 -10.17
N PRO A 150 -1.54 8.85 -11.11
CA PRO A 150 -2.23 10.11 -11.41
C PRO A 150 -3.32 10.44 -10.37
N ASP A 151 -3.66 11.73 -10.22
CA ASP A 151 -4.72 12.17 -9.30
C ASP A 151 -6.10 11.64 -9.72
N GLU A 152 -6.32 11.39 -11.01
CA GLU A 152 -7.56 10.84 -11.58
C GLU A 152 -7.91 9.46 -11.03
N LEU A 153 -6.94 8.71 -10.48
CA LEU A 153 -7.24 7.45 -9.79
C LEU A 153 -8.25 7.63 -8.66
N GLY A 154 -8.34 8.81 -8.06
CA GLY A 154 -9.35 9.13 -7.04
C GLY A 154 -10.80 9.11 -7.53
N LEU A 155 -11.04 8.94 -8.85
CA LEU A 155 -12.36 8.69 -9.43
C LEU A 155 -12.84 7.24 -9.22
N LEU A 156 -11.99 6.33 -8.75
CA LEU A 156 -12.36 4.96 -8.39
C LEU A 156 -12.96 4.91 -6.97
N TYR A 157 -14.04 5.64 -6.73
CA TYR A 157 -14.59 5.87 -5.38
C TYR A 157 -15.10 4.61 -4.66
N ASP A 158 -15.46 3.56 -5.41
CA ASP A 158 -15.97 2.30 -4.86
C ASP A 158 -14.90 1.22 -4.63
N VAL A 159 -13.63 1.53 -4.89
CA VAL A 159 -12.56 0.54 -4.74
C VAL A 159 -12.43 0.11 -3.28
N ALA A 160 -12.44 -1.21 -3.06
CA ALA A 160 -12.31 -1.85 -1.76
C ALA A 160 -10.89 -2.38 -1.51
N TRP A 161 -10.17 -2.79 -2.56
CA TRP A 161 -8.74 -3.15 -2.47
C TRP A 161 -7.93 -2.61 -3.64
N PHE A 162 -6.70 -2.21 -3.36
CA PHE A 162 -5.80 -1.61 -4.35
C PHE A 162 -4.39 -2.18 -4.17
N HIS A 163 -4.04 -3.15 -5.01
CA HIS A 163 -2.81 -3.95 -4.91
C HIS A 163 -1.87 -3.70 -6.09
N LEU A 164 -0.73 -3.10 -5.79
CA LEU A 164 0.32 -2.74 -6.75
C LEU A 164 1.69 -3.32 -6.38
N ASN A 165 1.74 -4.40 -5.60
CA ASN A 165 2.99 -5.04 -5.17
C ASN A 165 3.91 -5.34 -6.36
N SER A 166 5.22 -5.14 -6.17
CA SER A 166 6.25 -5.52 -7.15
C SER A 166 6.05 -4.86 -8.52
N ASN A 167 5.99 -3.54 -8.50
CA ASN A 167 5.99 -2.68 -9.67
C ASN A 167 7.13 -1.66 -9.58
N ARG A 168 7.13 -0.70 -10.51
CA ARG A 168 8.11 0.40 -10.60
C ARG A 168 7.41 1.74 -10.49
N PHE A 169 6.27 1.82 -9.77
CA PHE A 169 5.60 3.08 -9.54
C PHE A 169 6.47 4.01 -8.70
N CYS A 170 6.55 5.28 -9.07
CA CYS A 170 7.38 6.28 -8.40
C CYS A 170 6.59 7.53 -8.03
N GLY A 171 7.29 8.54 -7.52
CA GLY A 171 6.68 9.79 -7.10
C GLY A 171 6.02 9.67 -5.73
N ARG A 172 4.94 10.43 -5.53
CA ARG A 172 4.18 10.47 -4.26
C ARG A 172 2.82 9.81 -4.45
N ILE A 173 2.22 9.34 -3.36
CA ILE A 173 0.82 8.91 -3.38
C ILE A 173 -0.10 10.14 -3.59
N PRO A 174 -1.00 10.11 -4.58
CA PRO A 174 -1.92 11.20 -4.90
C PRO A 174 -2.78 11.65 -3.71
N GLN A 175 -3.10 12.94 -3.63
CA GLN A 175 -4.01 13.41 -2.56
C GLN A 175 -5.44 12.91 -2.78
N SER A 176 -5.81 12.64 -4.03
CA SER A 176 -7.12 12.14 -4.42
C SER A 176 -7.48 10.78 -3.82
N PHE A 177 -6.50 10.00 -3.33
CA PHE A 177 -6.75 8.74 -2.62
C PHE A 177 -7.63 8.91 -1.38
N MET A 178 -7.79 10.14 -0.86
CA MET A 178 -8.77 10.45 0.17
C MET A 178 -10.23 10.19 -0.26
N ASN A 179 -10.49 10.04 -1.56
CA ASN A 179 -11.80 9.75 -2.14
C ASN A 179 -12.15 8.27 -2.11
N PHE A 180 -11.20 7.38 -1.82
CA PHE A 180 -11.45 5.94 -1.70
C PHE A 180 -12.19 5.62 -0.40
N LYS A 181 -13.49 5.93 -0.34
CA LYS A 181 -14.27 5.81 0.89
C LYS A 181 -14.50 4.36 1.30
N LEU A 182 -14.47 3.42 0.36
CA LEU A 182 -14.68 2.00 0.62
C LEU A 182 -13.39 1.19 0.75
N LEU A 183 -12.22 1.81 0.54
CA LEU A 183 -10.95 1.09 0.54
C LEU A 183 -10.64 0.51 1.91
N TYR A 184 -10.44 -0.80 1.90
CA TYR A 184 -10.16 -1.66 3.04
C TYR A 184 -8.70 -2.11 3.04
N GLU A 185 -8.14 -2.45 1.87
CA GLU A 185 -6.75 -2.92 1.71
C GLU A 185 -5.97 -2.06 0.71
N LEU A 186 -4.83 -1.54 1.14
CA LEU A 186 -3.91 -0.80 0.30
C LEU A 186 -2.53 -1.46 0.35
N ASP A 187 -2.14 -2.08 -0.75
CA ASP A 187 -0.80 -2.66 -0.93
C ASP A 187 -0.05 -1.91 -2.04
N LEU A 188 0.94 -1.13 -1.63
CA LEU A 188 1.85 -0.38 -2.51
C LEU A 188 3.29 -0.87 -2.37
N SER A 189 3.47 -2.08 -1.86
CA SER A 189 4.77 -2.60 -1.51
C SER A 189 5.68 -2.87 -2.70
N ASN A 190 6.99 -2.87 -2.50
CA ASN A 190 8.00 -3.15 -3.53
C ASN A 190 7.80 -2.28 -4.79
N ASN A 191 7.89 -0.97 -4.58
CA ASN A 191 7.80 0.08 -5.59
C ASN A 191 8.93 1.11 -5.38
N ARG A 192 8.86 2.24 -6.07
CA ARG A 192 9.83 3.36 -5.99
C ARG A 192 9.18 4.64 -5.45
N PHE A 193 8.13 4.52 -4.63
CA PHE A 193 7.49 5.68 -4.02
C PHE A 193 8.45 6.37 -3.06
N ALA A 194 8.51 7.70 -3.11
CA ALA A 194 9.49 8.49 -2.38
C ALA A 194 8.88 9.72 -1.71
N GLY A 195 9.63 10.31 -0.78
CA GLY A 195 9.23 11.48 0.00
C GLY A 195 8.68 11.10 1.38
N LYS A 196 8.01 12.04 2.05
CA LYS A 196 7.53 11.81 3.43
C LYS A 196 6.41 10.76 3.48
N PHE A 197 6.14 10.25 4.68
CA PHE A 197 4.98 9.38 4.94
C PHE A 197 3.70 9.95 4.28
N PRO A 198 2.94 9.14 3.53
CA PRO A 198 1.79 9.60 2.77
C PRO A 198 0.57 9.82 3.67
N GLY A 199 0.50 10.99 4.32
CA GLY A 199 -0.59 11.32 5.27
C GLY A 199 -2.01 11.25 4.71
N VAL A 200 -2.19 11.14 3.39
CA VAL A 200 -3.48 10.90 2.73
C VAL A 200 -4.10 9.56 3.17
N VAL A 201 -3.29 8.51 3.37
CA VAL A 201 -3.79 7.17 3.76
C VAL A 201 -4.48 7.18 5.13
N LEU A 202 -4.13 8.16 5.97
CA LEU A 202 -4.75 8.34 7.28
C LEU A 202 -6.17 8.92 7.21
N ARG A 203 -6.54 9.52 6.07
CA ARG A 203 -7.86 10.11 5.83
C ARG A 203 -8.84 9.13 5.16
N ILE A 204 -8.36 7.96 4.76
CA ILE A 204 -9.18 6.89 4.15
C ILE A 204 -9.96 6.22 5.29
N PRO A 205 -11.29 6.34 5.36
CA PRO A 205 -12.05 6.02 6.57
C PRO A 205 -11.99 4.53 6.93
N ASN A 206 -12.19 3.64 5.95
CA ASN A 206 -12.37 2.20 6.17
C ASN A 206 -11.10 1.36 6.04
N LEU A 207 -9.94 1.99 5.82
CA LEU A 207 -8.67 1.30 5.63
C LEU A 207 -8.30 0.48 6.88
N LYS A 208 -8.00 -0.81 6.68
CA LYS A 208 -7.57 -1.78 7.69
C LYS A 208 -6.19 -2.37 7.43
N TYR A 209 -5.87 -2.63 6.18
CA TYR A 209 -4.58 -3.20 5.77
C TYR A 209 -3.78 -2.13 5.03
N LEU A 210 -2.61 -1.77 5.56
CA LEU A 210 -1.70 -0.81 4.94
C LEU A 210 -0.31 -1.44 4.76
N ASP A 211 0.07 -1.67 3.51
CA ASP A 211 1.40 -2.11 3.14
C ASP A 211 2.13 -1.10 2.25
N LEU A 212 3.20 -0.50 2.81
CA LEU A 212 4.10 0.44 2.16
C LEU A 212 5.54 -0.08 2.13
N ARG A 213 5.77 -1.37 2.43
CA ARG A 213 7.12 -1.92 2.58
C ARG A 213 7.92 -1.88 1.28
N PHE A 214 9.25 -1.89 1.37
CA PHE A 214 10.15 -1.84 0.19
C PHE A 214 9.83 -0.65 -0.73
N ASN A 215 9.93 0.56 -0.16
CA ASN A 215 9.81 1.83 -0.88
C ASN A 215 10.90 2.79 -0.37
N ASP A 216 10.85 4.03 -0.83
CA ASP A 216 11.81 5.09 -0.52
C ASP A 216 11.20 6.19 0.36
N PHE A 217 10.18 5.86 1.17
CA PHE A 217 9.57 6.83 2.08
C PHE A 217 10.54 7.23 3.20
N GLU A 218 10.54 8.49 3.58
CA GLU A 218 11.52 9.06 4.49
C GLU A 218 10.91 9.96 5.58
N GLY A 219 11.77 10.37 6.52
CA GLY A 219 11.40 11.28 7.60
C GLY A 219 10.62 10.58 8.72
N LYS A 220 9.77 11.36 9.40
CA LYS A 220 9.04 10.90 10.59
C LYS A 220 7.70 10.26 10.22
N ILE A 221 7.30 9.27 11.01
CA ILE A 221 5.95 8.74 10.98
C ILE A 221 5.04 9.61 11.87
N PRO A 222 3.85 10.00 11.38
CA PRO A 222 2.89 10.73 12.19
C PRO A 222 2.28 9.83 13.29
N GLN A 223 2.08 10.38 14.48
CA GLN A 223 1.42 9.69 15.60
C GLN A 223 0.04 9.14 15.22
N ARG A 224 -0.70 9.87 14.38
CA ARG A 224 -2.01 9.47 13.84
C ARG A 224 -2.02 8.11 13.13
N LEU A 225 -0.88 7.59 12.67
CA LEU A 225 -0.81 6.23 12.13
C LEU A 225 -1.25 5.19 13.17
N PHE A 226 -0.80 5.35 14.41
CA PHE A 226 -1.10 4.43 15.51
C PHE A 226 -2.43 4.74 16.20
N GLU A 227 -3.05 5.88 15.91
CA GLU A 227 -4.41 6.20 16.38
C GLU A 227 -5.48 5.71 15.41
N LYS A 228 -5.09 5.46 14.15
CA LYS A 228 -5.99 4.92 13.14
C LYS A 228 -6.29 3.45 13.44
N ASN A 229 -7.54 3.07 13.25
CA ASN A 229 -8.03 1.71 13.45
C ASN A 229 -7.58 0.75 12.32
N LEU A 230 -6.28 0.54 12.17
CA LEU A 230 -5.64 -0.41 11.25
C LEU A 230 -5.44 -1.77 11.95
N ASP A 231 -5.60 -2.85 11.19
CA ASP A 231 -5.32 -4.21 11.66
C ASP A 231 -3.87 -4.64 11.35
N ALA A 232 -3.37 -4.31 10.16
CA ALA A 232 -2.02 -4.66 9.74
C ALA A 232 -1.27 -3.44 9.17
N ILE A 233 -0.04 -3.24 9.66
CA ILE A 233 0.81 -2.11 9.28
C ILE A 233 2.20 -2.63 8.89
N PHE A 234 2.50 -2.56 7.59
CA PHE A 234 3.80 -2.91 7.03
C PHE A 234 4.47 -1.68 6.43
N ILE A 235 5.58 -1.26 7.01
CA ILE A 235 6.36 -0.11 6.52
C ILE A 235 7.86 -0.38 6.52
N ASN A 236 8.24 -1.65 6.62
CA ASN A 236 9.63 -2.06 6.64
C ASN A 236 10.36 -1.75 5.33
N ASN A 237 11.68 -1.70 5.38
CA ASN A 237 12.53 -1.44 4.21
C ASN A 237 12.15 -0.11 3.53
N ASN A 238 12.19 0.95 4.33
CA ASN A 238 12.04 2.34 3.91
C ASN A 238 13.19 3.15 4.51
N ARG A 239 13.16 4.47 4.35
CA ARG A 239 14.13 5.43 4.92
C ARG A 239 13.52 6.24 6.06
N PHE A 240 12.53 5.70 6.76
CA PHE A 240 11.95 6.39 7.92
C PHE A 240 13.01 6.56 8.99
N SER A 241 13.10 7.76 9.54
CA SER A 241 14.06 8.11 10.57
C SER A 241 13.42 9.08 11.56
N SER A 242 13.21 8.60 12.78
CA SER A 242 12.67 9.39 13.88
C SER A 242 13.01 8.76 15.23
N ILE A 243 12.73 9.52 16.29
CA ILE A 243 12.56 8.88 17.60
C ILE A 243 11.31 7.99 17.52
N SER A 244 11.36 6.81 18.11
CA SER A 244 10.20 5.92 18.21
C SER A 244 8.95 6.68 18.66
N PRO A 245 7.81 6.52 17.99
CA PRO A 245 6.54 7.08 18.47
C PRO A 245 6.19 6.48 19.83
N GLU A 246 5.99 7.33 20.84
CA GLU A 246 5.58 6.90 22.18
C GLU A 246 4.16 6.30 22.20
N ASN A 247 3.34 6.61 21.19
CA ASN A 247 1.95 6.17 21.07
C ASN A 247 1.76 4.91 20.22
N ILE A 248 2.82 4.13 19.95
CA ILE A 248 2.71 2.86 19.22
C ILE A 248 1.65 1.94 19.85
N GLY A 249 1.58 1.97 21.19
CA GLY A 249 0.63 1.24 22.01
C GLY A 249 -0.84 1.59 21.85
N SER A 250 -1.14 2.73 21.22
CA SER A 250 -2.53 3.15 20.95
C SER A 250 -3.13 2.42 19.75
N SER A 251 -2.30 1.72 18.97
CA SER A 251 -2.75 1.01 17.78
C SER A 251 -3.53 -0.25 18.13
N PRO A 252 -4.65 -0.53 17.45
CA PRO A 252 -5.35 -1.80 17.59
C PRO A 252 -4.78 -2.88 16.65
N ALA A 253 -3.64 -2.65 16.00
CA ALA A 253 -3.09 -3.56 15.01
C ALA A 253 -2.76 -4.93 15.63
N SER A 254 -3.03 -5.98 14.86
CA SER A 254 -2.61 -7.35 15.12
C SER A 254 -1.22 -7.65 14.57
N VAL A 255 -0.80 -6.96 13.50
CA VAL A 255 0.53 -7.14 12.89
C VAL A 255 1.22 -5.78 12.68
N LEU A 256 2.43 -5.65 13.21
CA LEU A 256 3.24 -4.43 13.11
C LEU A 256 4.68 -4.71 12.68
N VAL A 257 5.03 -4.31 11.46
CA VAL A 257 6.35 -4.55 10.86
C VAL A 257 7.02 -3.23 10.49
N LEU A 258 7.95 -2.80 11.34
CA LEU A 258 8.72 -1.54 11.21
C LEU A 258 10.20 -1.77 10.87
N ALA A 259 10.56 -3.00 10.51
CA ALA A 259 11.93 -3.44 10.32
C ALA A 259 12.71 -2.66 9.25
N ASN A 260 14.04 -2.69 9.29
CA ASN A 260 14.90 -2.10 8.26
C ASN A 260 14.58 -0.61 7.99
N ASN A 261 14.67 0.20 9.04
CA ASN A 261 14.49 1.65 9.02
C ASN A 261 15.52 2.30 9.98
N GLY A 262 15.40 3.60 10.23
CA GLY A 262 16.22 4.40 11.15
C GLY A 262 15.51 4.81 12.43
N PHE A 263 14.61 3.98 12.99
CA PHE A 263 13.95 4.30 14.27
C PHE A 263 14.94 4.24 15.42
N ARG A 264 15.09 5.34 16.15
CA ARG A 264 16.05 5.47 17.26
C ARG A 264 15.39 5.88 18.56
N GLY A 265 16.17 5.90 19.63
CA GLY A 265 15.70 6.30 20.96
C GLY A 265 15.27 5.11 21.80
N CYS A 266 14.29 5.32 22.66
CA CYS A 266 13.81 4.28 23.57
C CYS A 266 12.95 3.25 22.86
N PHE A 267 13.00 2.03 23.35
CA PHE A 267 11.99 1.02 23.09
C PHE A 267 10.69 1.45 23.78
N PRO A 268 9.55 1.50 23.07
CA PRO A 268 8.33 2.09 23.59
C PRO A 268 7.63 1.19 24.62
N ALA A 269 7.53 1.63 25.87
CA ALA A 269 6.81 0.91 26.93
C ALA A 269 5.30 0.80 26.65
N SER A 270 4.74 1.74 25.90
CA SER A 270 3.33 1.69 25.48
C SER A 270 2.98 0.45 24.67
N LEU A 271 3.95 -0.29 24.12
CA LEU A 271 3.69 -1.54 23.40
C LEU A 271 2.85 -2.52 24.23
N GLY A 272 3.02 -2.57 25.55
CA GLY A 272 2.20 -3.41 26.44
C GLY A 272 0.69 -3.10 26.40
N ASN A 273 0.30 -1.89 25.98
CA ASN A 273 -1.11 -1.51 25.80
C ASN A 273 -1.78 -2.26 24.63
N MET A 274 -1.01 -2.86 23.72
CA MET A 274 -1.52 -3.70 22.63
C MET A 274 -1.72 -5.16 23.04
N SER A 275 -1.67 -5.48 24.34
CA SER A 275 -1.81 -6.84 24.91
C SER A 275 -3.05 -7.60 24.45
N ARG A 276 -4.12 -6.91 24.03
CA ARG A 276 -5.36 -7.52 23.55
C ARG A 276 -5.44 -7.72 22.04
N THR A 277 -4.56 -7.07 21.27
CA THR A 277 -4.71 -7.01 19.81
C THR A 277 -3.49 -7.57 19.08
N LEU A 278 -2.27 -7.30 19.56
CA LEU A 278 -1.04 -7.60 18.85
C LEU A 278 -0.71 -9.09 18.88
N ASN A 279 -0.44 -9.64 17.70
CA ASN A 279 -0.02 -11.02 17.46
C ASN A 279 1.42 -11.08 16.94
N GLU A 280 1.82 -10.16 16.06
CA GLU A 280 3.17 -10.17 15.47
C GLU A 280 3.80 -8.78 15.49
N ILE A 281 5.05 -8.71 15.96
CA ILE A 281 5.83 -7.49 15.93
C ILE A 281 7.28 -7.73 15.51
N ILE A 282 7.68 -6.97 14.48
CA ILE A 282 9.04 -7.03 13.92
C ILE A 282 9.59 -5.61 13.85
N LEU A 283 10.53 -5.31 14.77
CA LEU A 283 11.27 -4.05 14.88
C LEU A 283 12.75 -4.21 14.51
N LYS A 284 13.10 -5.34 13.90
CA LYS A 284 14.46 -5.72 13.50
C LYS A 284 15.17 -4.66 12.66
N ASN A 285 16.48 -4.52 12.84
CA ASN A 285 17.34 -3.66 12.03
C ASN A 285 16.89 -2.19 12.05
N ASN A 286 16.95 -1.62 13.26
CA ASN A 286 16.69 -0.22 13.56
C ASN A 286 17.81 0.30 14.49
N GLU A 287 17.60 1.45 15.12
CA GLU A 287 18.55 2.09 16.03
C GLU A 287 18.01 2.25 17.47
N PHE A 288 17.08 1.38 17.89
CA PHE A 288 16.56 1.36 19.27
C PHE A 288 17.72 1.17 20.26
N ARG A 289 17.83 2.03 21.28
CA ARG A 289 19.05 2.20 22.11
C ARG A 289 18.79 2.32 23.61
N SER A 290 17.77 1.65 24.14
CA SER A 290 17.46 1.58 25.58
C SER A 290 17.35 0.14 26.06
N CYS A 291 17.00 -0.06 27.33
CA CYS A 291 16.54 -1.35 27.83
C CYS A 291 15.14 -1.70 27.30
N LEU A 292 14.80 -2.99 27.34
CA LEU A 292 13.44 -3.47 27.11
C LEU A 292 12.57 -3.19 28.35
N PRO A 293 11.38 -2.59 28.19
CA PRO A 293 10.42 -2.38 29.29
C PRO A 293 9.75 -3.69 29.74
N SER A 294 9.39 -3.79 31.01
CA SER A 294 8.70 -4.95 31.58
C SER A 294 7.30 -5.19 31.02
N GLU A 295 6.67 -4.13 30.52
CA GLU A 295 5.34 -4.11 29.93
C GLU A 295 5.22 -5.03 28.70
N ILE A 296 6.33 -5.41 28.06
CA ILE A 296 6.35 -6.39 26.97
C ILE A 296 5.78 -7.74 27.43
N GLY A 297 5.95 -8.11 28.70
CA GLY A 297 5.38 -9.34 29.26
C GLY A 297 3.85 -9.41 29.22
N LEU A 298 3.17 -8.26 29.09
CA LEU A 298 1.71 -8.21 28.95
C LEU A 298 1.21 -8.75 27.60
N LEU A 299 2.10 -8.89 26.60
CA LEU A 299 1.78 -9.30 25.23
C LEU A 299 1.59 -10.82 25.12
N LYS A 300 0.58 -11.35 25.79
CA LYS A 300 0.35 -12.80 25.91
C LYS A 300 -0.04 -13.49 24.59
N ASN A 301 -0.62 -12.75 23.65
CA ASN A 301 -1.05 -13.25 22.34
C ASN A 301 0.04 -13.18 21.27
N VAL A 302 1.18 -12.54 21.56
CA VAL A 302 2.24 -12.36 20.56
C VAL A 302 2.93 -13.69 20.27
N THR A 303 2.96 -14.06 19.00
CA THR A 303 3.61 -15.27 18.47
C THR A 303 5.00 -14.95 17.90
N VAL A 304 5.18 -13.76 17.31
CA VAL A 304 6.46 -13.31 16.73
C VAL A 304 6.90 -12.01 17.39
N PHE A 305 8.06 -12.04 18.04
CA PHE A 305 8.72 -10.86 18.60
C PHE A 305 10.17 -10.80 18.12
N ASP A 306 10.46 -9.93 17.14
CA ASP A 306 11.82 -9.76 16.60
C ASP A 306 12.30 -8.31 16.75
N VAL A 307 13.31 -8.13 17.61
CA VAL A 307 13.99 -6.86 17.88
C VAL A 307 15.49 -6.95 17.56
N GLY A 308 15.90 -7.92 16.75
CA GLY A 308 17.28 -8.14 16.38
C GLY A 308 17.90 -6.94 15.64
N PHE A 309 19.22 -6.88 15.57
CA PHE A 309 19.97 -5.83 14.86
C PHE A 309 19.61 -4.43 15.33
N ASN A 310 19.60 -4.22 16.65
CA ASN A 310 19.38 -2.91 17.26
C ASN A 310 20.56 -2.57 18.18
N ARG A 311 20.40 -1.54 19.02
CA ARG A 311 21.37 -1.15 20.06
C ARG A 311 20.76 -1.33 21.46
N ILE A 312 19.80 -2.24 21.60
CA ILE A 312 19.09 -2.52 22.85
C ILE A 312 20.09 -3.07 23.87
N THR A 313 20.00 -2.61 25.11
CA THR A 313 20.98 -2.90 26.17
C THR A 313 20.28 -3.40 27.43
N GLY A 314 21.04 -3.77 28.46
CA GLY A 314 20.49 -4.24 29.74
C GLY A 314 20.04 -5.70 29.67
N THR A 315 19.33 -6.15 30.71
CA THR A 315 18.88 -7.53 30.82
C THR A 315 17.51 -7.72 30.14
N LEU A 316 17.16 -8.99 29.85
CA LEU A 316 15.79 -9.32 29.49
C LEU A 316 14.87 -9.18 30.72
N PRO A 317 13.69 -8.55 30.59
CA PRO A 317 12.70 -8.51 31.66
C PRO A 317 12.23 -9.92 32.02
N GLU A 318 12.10 -10.21 33.32
CA GLU A 318 11.58 -11.51 33.78
C GLU A 318 10.15 -11.77 33.31
N SER A 319 9.36 -10.69 33.15
CA SER A 319 7.99 -10.73 32.63
C SER A 319 7.87 -11.29 31.21
N MET A 320 8.95 -11.38 30.43
CA MET A 320 8.91 -12.06 29.13
C MET A 320 8.59 -13.56 29.27
N ALA A 321 8.76 -14.16 30.45
CA ALA A 321 8.30 -15.52 30.73
C ALA A 321 6.76 -15.66 30.76
N GLU A 322 6.02 -14.56 30.71
CA GLU A 322 4.55 -14.53 30.66
C GLU A 322 3.99 -14.40 29.22
N MET A 323 4.86 -14.32 28.20
CA MET A 323 4.46 -14.27 26.79
C MET A 323 4.07 -15.67 26.30
N GLU A 324 2.97 -16.20 26.81
CA GLU A 324 2.55 -17.60 26.70
C GLU A 324 2.42 -18.13 25.27
N SER A 325 2.06 -17.27 24.30
CA SER A 325 1.88 -17.63 22.89
C SER A 325 3.15 -17.48 22.03
N LEU A 326 4.29 -17.09 22.61
CA LEU A 326 5.48 -16.76 21.86
C LEU A 326 6.07 -18.00 21.15
N VAL A 327 6.23 -17.89 19.83
CA VAL A 327 6.77 -18.95 18.95
C VAL A 327 8.15 -18.60 18.43
N HIS A 328 8.33 -17.35 17.99
CA HIS A 328 9.57 -16.86 17.41
C HIS A 328 10.09 -15.64 18.19
N LEU A 329 11.26 -15.79 18.79
CA LEU A 329 11.95 -14.72 19.52
C LEU A 329 13.29 -14.38 18.86
N GLY A 330 13.38 -13.17 18.30
CA GLY A 330 14.59 -12.63 17.67
C GLY A 330 15.25 -11.54 18.51
N LEU A 331 16.42 -11.82 19.09
CA LEU A 331 17.20 -10.86 19.89
C LEU A 331 18.61 -10.60 19.35
N SER A 332 18.98 -11.28 18.25
CA SER A 332 20.33 -11.28 17.69
C SER A 332 20.89 -9.88 17.47
N ASN A 333 22.20 -9.72 17.58
CA ASN A 333 22.88 -8.45 17.25
C ASN A 333 22.34 -7.25 18.04
N ASN A 334 22.38 -7.36 19.38
CA ASN A 334 22.08 -6.27 20.31
C ASN A 334 23.23 -6.13 21.33
N LYS A 335 22.99 -5.39 22.42
CA LYS A 335 23.91 -5.19 23.55
C LYS A 335 23.32 -5.76 24.86
N LEU A 336 22.49 -6.80 24.76
CA LEU A 336 21.81 -7.40 25.90
C LEU A 336 22.78 -8.15 26.81
N THR A 337 22.54 -8.10 28.12
CA THR A 337 23.38 -8.68 29.17
C THR A 337 22.57 -9.58 30.11
N GLY A 338 23.23 -10.13 31.12
CA GLY A 338 22.60 -10.95 32.15
C GLY A 338 22.37 -12.39 31.71
N ASN A 339 21.53 -13.08 32.47
CA ASN A 339 21.20 -14.47 32.26
C ASN A 339 19.84 -14.58 31.54
N ILE A 340 19.73 -15.47 30.56
CA ILE A 340 18.43 -15.80 29.96
C ILE A 340 17.67 -16.70 30.94
N SER A 341 16.50 -16.26 31.38
CA SER A 341 15.73 -16.95 32.43
C SER A 341 15.22 -18.32 31.98
N ALA A 342 15.16 -19.27 32.91
CA ALA A 342 14.61 -20.60 32.62
C ALA A 342 13.11 -20.56 32.28
N GLY A 343 12.37 -19.55 32.79
CA GLY A 343 10.97 -19.33 32.48
C GLY A 343 10.76 -19.04 30.99
N LEU A 344 11.54 -18.11 30.43
CA LEU A 344 11.49 -17.78 29.00
C LEU A 344 11.81 -19.00 28.13
N CYS A 345 12.84 -19.78 28.50
CA CYS A 345 13.21 -21.02 27.80
C CYS A 345 12.17 -22.15 27.94
N SER A 346 11.22 -22.03 28.88
CA SER A 346 10.20 -23.05 29.16
C SER A 346 8.83 -22.70 28.57
N LEU A 347 8.73 -21.61 27.80
CA LEU A 347 7.49 -21.24 27.14
C LEU A 347 7.02 -22.37 26.22
N PRO A 348 5.74 -22.80 26.33
CA PRO A 348 5.27 -24.02 25.67
C PRO A 348 5.27 -23.92 24.14
N GLY A 349 5.07 -22.71 23.60
CA GLY A 349 5.01 -22.45 22.17
C GLY A 349 6.36 -22.10 21.53
N LEU A 350 7.44 -21.91 22.29
CA LEU A 350 8.68 -21.33 21.78
C LEU A 350 9.43 -22.33 20.89
N VAL A 351 9.39 -22.09 19.57
CA VAL A 351 10.02 -22.95 18.56
C VAL A 351 11.40 -22.42 18.16
N SER A 352 11.53 -21.11 17.96
CA SER A 352 12.74 -20.49 17.44
C SER A 352 13.21 -19.37 18.36
N PHE A 353 14.46 -19.43 18.78
CA PHE A 353 15.04 -18.41 19.66
C PHE A 353 16.47 -18.04 19.24
N ALA A 354 16.63 -16.84 18.69
CA ALA A 354 17.93 -16.33 18.27
C ALA A 354 18.45 -15.27 19.26
N SER A 355 19.60 -15.53 19.88
CA SER A 355 20.19 -14.68 20.94
C SER A 355 21.66 -14.30 20.67
N ASP A 356 22.15 -14.64 19.49
CA ASP A 356 23.54 -14.49 19.06
C ASP A 356 23.99 -13.02 18.99
N TYR A 357 25.30 -12.80 19.07
CA TYR A 357 25.93 -11.48 19.00
C TYR A 357 25.49 -10.49 20.11
N ASN A 358 25.16 -10.99 21.31
CA ASN A 358 24.89 -10.19 22.52
C ASN A 358 26.04 -10.28 23.54
N TYR A 359 25.78 -9.94 24.80
CA TYR A 359 26.69 -10.05 25.95
C TYR A 359 26.05 -10.85 27.09
N PHE A 360 25.18 -11.82 26.77
CA PHE A 360 24.60 -12.71 27.77
C PHE A 360 25.69 -13.52 28.47
N THR A 361 25.58 -13.66 29.79
CA THR A 361 26.55 -14.37 30.63
C THR A 361 26.13 -15.79 30.96
N GLY A 362 24.85 -16.11 30.75
CA GLY A 362 24.31 -17.44 30.95
C GLY A 362 23.02 -17.66 30.16
N CYS A 363 22.69 -18.93 30.00
CA CYS A 363 21.43 -19.40 29.45
C CYS A 363 21.02 -20.69 30.16
N SER A 364 19.73 -20.94 30.32
CA SER A 364 19.24 -22.21 30.85
C SER A 364 19.47 -23.35 29.85
N SER A 365 19.83 -24.53 30.35
CA SER A 365 20.00 -25.75 29.52
C SER A 365 18.75 -26.16 28.74
N LYS A 366 17.58 -25.61 29.08
CA LYS A 366 16.34 -25.79 28.31
C LYS A 366 16.36 -25.07 26.96
N CYS A 367 16.88 -23.84 26.91
CA CYS A 367 16.99 -23.08 25.67
C CYS A 367 17.91 -23.77 24.66
N GLU A 368 18.92 -24.48 25.14
CA GLU A 368 19.88 -25.20 24.28
C GLU A 368 19.23 -26.28 23.41
N LYS A 369 18.06 -26.78 23.84
CA LYS A 369 17.32 -27.83 23.12
C LYS A 369 16.34 -27.24 22.08
N SER A 370 16.15 -25.93 22.06
CA SER A 370 15.23 -25.28 21.13
C SER A 370 15.78 -25.31 19.70
N PRO A 371 14.97 -25.71 18.70
CA PRO A 371 15.35 -25.66 17.29
C PRO A 371 15.83 -24.26 16.87
N GLY A 372 16.96 -24.18 16.16
CA GLY A 372 17.50 -22.90 15.71
C GLY A 372 18.07 -22.01 16.82
N PHE A 373 18.28 -22.54 18.04
CA PHE A 373 18.96 -21.81 19.10
C PHE A 373 20.39 -21.45 18.71
N ASP A 374 20.67 -20.16 18.60
CA ASP A 374 21.99 -19.60 18.33
C ASP A 374 22.38 -18.65 19.48
N ASP A 375 23.43 -19.03 20.22
CA ASP A 375 24.02 -18.25 21.31
C ASP A 375 25.46 -17.79 21.01
N ARG A 376 25.89 -17.89 19.74
CA ARG A 376 27.26 -17.53 19.35
C ARG A 376 27.53 -16.06 19.65
N ARG A 377 28.80 -15.75 19.87
CA ARG A 377 29.26 -14.37 20.11
C ARG A 377 28.55 -13.71 21.29
N ASN A 378 28.30 -14.48 22.36
CA ASN A 378 27.91 -14.01 23.69
C ASN A 378 29.09 -14.09 24.68
N CYS A 379 28.80 -13.97 25.97
CA CYS A 379 29.76 -14.05 27.09
C CYS A 379 29.49 -15.26 27.99
N VAL A 380 28.95 -16.35 27.43
CA VAL A 380 28.60 -17.55 28.19
C VAL A 380 29.83 -18.43 28.36
N LYS A 381 30.23 -18.70 29.59
CA LYS A 381 31.43 -19.52 29.86
C LYS A 381 31.22 -20.97 29.43
N GLY A 382 32.24 -21.57 28.83
CA GLY A 382 32.24 -22.99 28.44
C GLY A 382 31.43 -23.32 27.18
N ARG A 383 30.87 -22.33 26.48
CA ARG A 383 30.14 -22.52 25.22
C ARG A 383 31.05 -22.27 24.00
N PRO A 384 30.79 -22.91 22.85
CA PRO A 384 31.58 -22.69 21.64
C PRO A 384 31.35 -21.28 21.06
N THR A 385 32.32 -20.78 20.30
CA THR A 385 32.19 -19.57 19.45
C THR A 385 31.72 -18.30 20.17
N GLN A 386 32.12 -18.14 21.43
CA GLN A 386 31.80 -16.98 22.26
C GLN A 386 32.74 -15.78 21.99
N ARG A 387 32.40 -14.61 22.52
CA ARG A 387 33.30 -13.44 22.52
C ARG A 387 34.54 -13.72 23.35
N SER A 388 35.61 -12.98 23.09
CA SER A 388 36.82 -13.11 23.89
C SER A 388 36.57 -12.65 25.32
N SER A 389 37.30 -13.22 26.29
CA SER A 389 37.20 -12.82 27.69
C SER A 389 37.47 -11.33 27.89
N LEU A 390 38.36 -10.73 27.09
CA LEU A 390 38.65 -9.30 27.11
C LEU A 390 37.43 -8.48 26.65
N GLN A 391 36.79 -8.83 25.54
CA GLN A 391 35.58 -8.16 25.04
C GLN A 391 34.45 -8.20 26.09
N CYS A 392 34.23 -9.37 26.67
CA CYS A 392 33.22 -9.55 27.72
C CYS A 392 33.55 -8.72 28.95
N LYS A 393 34.78 -8.78 29.46
CA LYS A 393 35.20 -8.01 30.63
C LYS A 393 35.09 -6.50 30.41
N MET A 394 35.51 -6.01 29.24
CA MET A 394 35.44 -4.58 28.89
C MET A 394 34.01 -4.05 28.83
N PHE A 395 33.08 -4.83 28.28
CA PHE A 395 31.69 -4.41 28.18
C PHE A 395 30.97 -4.54 29.52
N LEU A 396 31.07 -5.70 30.16
CA LEU A 396 30.36 -6.04 31.40
C LEU A 396 30.90 -5.33 32.64
N SER A 397 32.09 -4.71 32.60
CA SER A 397 32.59 -3.89 33.71
C SER A 397 31.80 -2.60 33.91
N ARG A 398 31.00 -2.20 32.92
CA ARG A 398 30.14 -1.02 33.01
C ARG A 398 28.74 -1.46 33.40
N GLN A 399 28.24 -0.98 34.53
CA GLN A 399 26.84 -1.18 34.91
C GLN A 399 25.94 -0.38 33.95
N ILE A 400 24.86 -1.02 33.52
CA ILE A 400 23.85 -0.40 32.67
C ILE A 400 22.72 0.05 33.60
N ASP A 401 22.55 1.37 33.74
CA ASP A 401 21.39 1.95 34.40
C ASP A 401 20.30 2.21 33.34
N CYS A 402 19.23 1.41 33.37
CA CYS A 402 18.11 1.56 32.46
C CYS A 402 17.34 2.89 32.66
N ASN A 403 17.41 3.50 33.85
CA ASN A 403 16.76 4.78 34.12
C ASN A 403 17.52 5.96 33.50
N ALA A 404 18.83 5.80 33.26
CA ALA A 404 19.66 6.84 32.65
C ALA A 404 19.22 7.21 31.22
N PHE A 405 18.48 6.33 30.54
CA PHE A 405 17.91 6.62 29.21
C PHE A 405 16.76 7.63 29.25
N ARG A 406 16.16 7.88 30.43
CA ARG A 406 15.01 8.78 30.63
C ARG A 406 13.86 8.50 29.65
N CYS A 407 13.56 7.21 29.47
CA CYS A 407 12.48 6.78 28.61
C CYS A 407 11.13 7.21 29.21
N PRO A 408 10.17 7.65 28.38
CA PRO A 408 8.84 8.00 28.84
C PRO A 408 8.17 6.76 29.46
N PRO A 409 7.44 6.92 30.58
CA PRO A 409 6.60 5.84 31.08
C PRO A 409 5.51 5.52 30.05
N PRO A 410 4.93 4.31 30.08
CA PRO A 410 3.75 4.01 29.26
C PRO A 410 2.64 5.03 29.59
N PRO A 411 1.93 5.58 28.59
CA PRO A 411 0.76 6.42 28.85
C PRO A 411 -0.21 5.62 29.73
N LEU A 412 -0.66 6.22 30.84
CA LEU A 412 -1.67 5.60 31.69
C LEU A 412 -2.88 5.26 30.80
N LEU A 413 -3.24 3.98 30.77
CA LEU A 413 -4.49 3.52 30.17
C LEU A 413 -5.62 4.31 30.83
N GLN A 414 -6.15 5.33 30.15
CA GLN A 414 -7.48 5.79 30.50
C GLN A 414 -8.40 4.57 30.31
N PRO A 415 -9.24 4.23 31.29
CA PRO A 415 -10.23 3.19 31.11
C PRO A 415 -10.95 3.47 29.79
N SER A 416 -10.94 2.51 28.88
CA SER A 416 -11.80 2.58 27.70
C SER A 416 -13.21 2.92 28.21
N PRO A 417 -13.93 3.88 27.61
CA PRO A 417 -15.33 4.07 27.92
C PRO A 417 -16.01 2.70 27.89
N PRO A 418 -16.90 2.37 28.85
CA PRO A 418 -17.60 1.10 28.82
C PRO A 418 -18.17 0.90 27.42
N ILE A 419 -17.87 -0.26 26.82
CA ILE A 419 -18.45 -0.66 25.55
C ILE A 419 -19.96 -0.43 25.69
N PRO A 420 -20.60 0.43 24.87
CA PRO A 420 -22.04 0.63 24.97
C PRO A 420 -22.68 -0.75 24.85
N PRO A 421 -23.67 -1.07 25.71
CA PRO A 421 -24.33 -2.37 25.65
C PRO A 421 -24.81 -2.61 24.22
N PRO A 422 -24.76 -3.86 23.73
CA PRO A 422 -25.30 -4.17 22.42
C PRO A 422 -26.71 -3.57 22.32
N PRO A 423 -27.08 -2.95 21.19
CA PRO A 423 -28.43 -2.45 21.02
C PRO A 423 -29.40 -3.57 21.36
N PRO A 424 -30.49 -3.29 22.10
CA PRO A 424 -31.46 -4.31 22.43
C PRO A 424 -31.87 -5.02 21.14
N PRO A 425 -32.06 -6.36 21.17
CA PRO A 425 -32.52 -7.08 20.00
C PRO A 425 -33.78 -6.38 19.47
N PRO A 426 -33.93 -6.27 18.13
CA PRO A 426 -35.12 -5.67 17.57
C PRO A 426 -36.35 -6.35 18.18
N PRO A 427 -37.39 -5.59 18.54
CA PRO A 427 -38.59 -6.18 19.11
C PRO A 427 -39.09 -7.28 18.16
N PRO A 428 -39.57 -8.42 18.68
CA PRO A 428 -40.18 -9.44 17.83
C PRO A 428 -41.20 -8.78 16.91
N PRO A 429 -41.29 -9.17 15.63
CA PRO A 429 -42.31 -8.62 14.74
C PRO A 429 -43.67 -8.75 15.44
N GLN A 430 -44.32 -7.61 15.68
CA GLN A 430 -45.65 -7.59 16.26
C GLN A 430 -46.55 -8.37 15.31
N LEU A 431 -47.08 -9.51 15.79
CA LEU A 431 -48.18 -10.19 15.12
C LEU A 431 -49.32 -9.18 14.97
N PRO A 432 -49.96 -9.10 13.78
CA PRO A 432 -51.12 -8.25 13.61
C PRO A 432 -52.18 -8.58 14.66
N PRO A 433 -52.87 -7.58 15.24
CA PRO A 433 -53.96 -7.86 16.16
C PRO A 433 -55.05 -8.67 15.45
N PRO A 434 -55.73 -9.59 16.16
CA PRO A 434 -56.83 -10.34 15.58
C PRO A 434 -57.96 -9.38 15.18
N PRO A 435 -58.77 -9.72 14.15
CA PRO A 435 -59.84 -8.85 13.68
C PRO A 435 -60.83 -8.58 14.81
N ALA A 436 -61.17 -7.30 15.02
CA ALA A 436 -62.24 -6.93 15.94
C ALA A 436 -63.59 -7.42 15.41
N LEU A 437 -64.35 -8.10 16.27
CA LEU A 437 -65.74 -8.46 16.03
C LEU A 437 -66.56 -7.20 15.71
N SER A 438 -67.16 -7.19 14.53
CA SER A 438 -68.04 -6.13 14.05
C SER A 438 -69.34 -6.08 14.85
N SER A 439 -69.63 -4.94 15.49
CA SER A 439 -71.00 -4.56 15.84
C SER A 439 -71.64 -3.88 14.63
N SER A 440 -72.66 -4.51 14.07
CA SER A 440 -73.43 -4.06 12.91
C SER A 440 -74.32 -2.82 13.18
N PRO A 441 -74.67 -2.04 12.14
CA PRO A 441 -75.29 -0.71 12.24
C PRO A 441 -76.83 -0.73 12.21
N PRO A 442 -77.52 0.37 12.57
CA PRO A 442 -78.92 0.60 12.23
C PRO A 442 -79.11 1.33 10.89
N PRO A 443 -80.31 1.29 10.31
CA PRO A 443 -80.50 1.10 8.87
C PRO A 443 -80.94 2.37 8.14
N THR A 444 -80.63 2.43 6.84
CA THR A 444 -81.33 3.32 5.89
C THR A 444 -81.94 2.47 4.78
N TYR A 445 -83.25 2.65 4.62
CA TYR A 445 -84.10 1.98 3.64
C TYR A 445 -83.84 2.48 2.22
N SER A 446 -83.93 1.57 1.24
CA SER A 446 -84.10 1.85 -0.19
C SER A 446 -84.82 0.66 -0.87
N PRO A 447 -85.50 0.86 -2.03
CA PRO A 447 -86.74 0.15 -2.43
C PRO A 447 -86.56 -1.24 -3.08
N PRO A 448 -87.65 -1.99 -3.39
CA PRO A 448 -87.67 -3.43 -3.61
C PRO A 448 -87.29 -3.91 -5.03
N PRO A 449 -87.05 -5.23 -5.22
CA PRO A 449 -86.28 -5.78 -6.34
C PRO A 449 -87.14 -6.21 -7.53
N CYS A 450 -86.52 -6.23 -8.73
CA CYS A 450 -86.98 -7.01 -9.88
C CYS A 450 -86.06 -8.22 -10.11
N PRO A 451 -86.57 -9.30 -10.75
CA PRO A 451 -86.06 -10.66 -10.56
C PRO A 451 -84.88 -11.03 -11.47
N ASN A 452 -84.12 -12.02 -10.99
CA ASN A 452 -82.96 -12.66 -11.60
C ASN A 452 -83.04 -12.89 -13.11
N LEU A 453 -82.02 -12.42 -13.84
CA LEU A 453 -81.64 -12.89 -15.16
C LEU A 453 -80.33 -13.71 -15.08
N PRO A 454 -80.16 -14.74 -15.93
CA PRO A 454 -79.04 -15.70 -15.88
C PRO A 454 -77.69 -15.09 -16.31
N PRO A 455 -76.56 -15.76 -16.02
CA PRO A 455 -75.22 -15.19 -16.16
C PRO A 455 -74.84 -14.88 -17.62
N PRO A 456 -74.01 -13.85 -17.86
CA PRO A 456 -73.54 -13.51 -19.19
C PRO A 456 -72.50 -14.51 -19.73
N PRO A 457 -72.41 -14.68 -21.06
CA PRO A 457 -71.49 -15.59 -21.75
C PRO A 457 -70.02 -15.11 -21.71
N PRO A 458 -69.05 -15.99 -22.05
CA PRO A 458 -67.61 -15.68 -21.99
C PRO A 458 -67.22 -14.54 -22.93
N PRO A 459 -66.09 -13.84 -22.66
CA PRO A 459 -65.65 -12.72 -23.49
C PRO A 459 -65.27 -13.20 -24.89
N CYS A 460 -66.06 -12.78 -25.88
CA CYS A 460 -65.71 -12.86 -27.29
C CYS A 460 -64.57 -11.90 -27.62
N ALA A 461 -63.76 -12.34 -28.57
CA ALA A 461 -62.60 -11.68 -29.15
C ALA A 461 -62.79 -10.18 -29.46
N GLN A 462 -61.76 -9.39 -29.20
CA GLN A 462 -61.62 -8.09 -29.84
C GLN A 462 -61.47 -8.24 -31.36
N PRO A 463 -61.94 -7.26 -32.15
CA PRO A 463 -61.78 -7.28 -33.60
C PRO A 463 -60.29 -7.23 -33.98
N SER A 464 -59.90 -8.15 -34.85
CA SER A 464 -58.69 -8.06 -35.65
C SER A 464 -58.59 -6.67 -36.31
N THR A 465 -57.43 -6.04 -36.15
CA THR A 465 -56.95 -4.94 -36.99
C THR A 465 -57.17 -5.26 -38.48
N PRO A 466 -57.46 -4.27 -39.35
CA PRO A 466 -57.53 -4.51 -40.78
C PRO A 466 -56.18 -5.07 -41.28
N PRO A 467 -56.17 -5.96 -42.28
CA PRO A 467 -54.92 -6.42 -42.87
C PRO A 467 -54.20 -5.23 -43.52
N SER A 468 -52.90 -5.15 -43.26
CA SER A 468 -52.00 -4.30 -44.06
C SER A 468 -52.16 -4.65 -45.54
N PRO A 469 -52.13 -3.67 -46.46
CA PRO A 469 -52.11 -3.97 -47.90
C PRO A 469 -50.87 -4.80 -48.25
N PRO A 470 -50.95 -5.64 -49.30
CA PRO A 470 -49.87 -6.55 -49.68
C PRO A 470 -48.59 -5.77 -50.07
N PRO A 471 -47.40 -6.37 -49.91
CA PRO A 471 -46.18 -5.81 -50.46
C PRO A 471 -46.32 -5.73 -51.99
N CYS A 472 -46.19 -4.52 -52.55
CA CYS A 472 -46.00 -4.35 -53.97
C CYS A 472 -44.72 -5.08 -54.40
N GLU A 473 -44.89 -6.12 -55.21
CA GLU A 473 -43.83 -6.63 -56.07
C GLU A 473 -43.29 -5.51 -56.98
N PRO A 474 -42.01 -5.61 -57.38
CA PRO A 474 -41.36 -4.59 -58.19
C PRO A 474 -41.90 -4.62 -59.62
N HIS A 475 -42.73 -3.65 -59.98
CA HIS A 475 -43.07 -3.43 -61.38
C HIS A 475 -41.90 -2.77 -62.12
N GLN A 476 -41.36 -3.54 -63.07
CA GLN A 476 -40.47 -3.10 -64.13
C GLN A 476 -41.03 -1.87 -64.86
N PRO A 477 -40.18 -0.88 -65.21
CA PRO A 477 -40.56 0.15 -66.17
C PRO A 477 -40.55 -0.40 -67.61
N PRO A 478 -41.49 0.04 -68.49
CA PRO A 478 -41.57 -0.45 -69.87
C PRO A 478 -40.46 0.16 -70.75
N PRO A 479 -40.11 -0.51 -71.88
CA PRO A 479 -38.93 -0.19 -72.67
C PRO A 479 -39.23 0.88 -73.72
N VAL A 480 -38.34 1.85 -73.89
CA VAL A 480 -38.23 2.60 -75.14
C VAL A 480 -36.75 2.82 -75.50
N ALA A 481 -36.37 2.11 -76.56
CA ALA A 481 -35.41 2.39 -77.63
C ALA A 481 -34.08 3.14 -77.36
N ALA A 482 -33.01 2.47 -77.81
CA ALA A 482 -31.61 2.90 -77.95
C ALA A 482 -31.42 4.17 -78.82
N VAL A 483 -30.30 4.91 -78.73
CA VAL A 483 -28.97 4.71 -79.40
C VAL A 483 -28.17 6.05 -79.17
N PRO A 484 -26.81 6.19 -79.25
CA PRO A 484 -25.67 5.44 -78.71
C PRO A 484 -24.58 6.34 -78.01
N ASP A 485 -23.53 5.69 -77.49
CA ASP A 485 -22.12 6.10 -77.28
C ASP A 485 -21.69 7.57 -77.08
N ALA A 486 -21.03 7.82 -75.94
CA ALA A 486 -19.87 8.73 -75.84
C ALA A 486 -19.00 8.44 -74.58
N SER A 487 -17.84 7.82 -74.83
CA SER A 487 -16.48 7.98 -74.28
C SER A 487 -16.20 8.35 -72.79
N PRO A 488 -15.17 7.72 -72.15
CA PRO A 488 -14.75 7.99 -70.77
C PRO A 488 -13.86 9.24 -70.61
N PRO A 489 -13.75 9.81 -69.39
CA PRO A 489 -12.96 11.01 -69.11
C PRO A 489 -11.45 10.73 -68.93
N PRO A 490 -10.57 11.74 -69.16
CA PRO A 490 -9.12 11.57 -69.16
C PRO A 490 -8.47 11.59 -67.75
N PRO A 491 -7.24 11.07 -67.61
CA PRO A 491 -6.50 11.01 -66.33
C PRO A 491 -5.82 12.36 -65.99
N PRO A 492 -5.39 12.56 -64.73
CA PRO A 492 -4.84 13.82 -64.25
C PRO A 492 -3.40 14.07 -64.73
N PRO A 493 -2.98 15.33 -64.96
CA PRO A 493 -1.62 15.62 -65.36
C PRO A 493 -0.65 15.60 -64.18
N SER A 494 0.54 15.08 -64.49
CA SER A 494 1.70 14.96 -63.62
C SER A 494 2.46 16.28 -63.47
N SER A 495 3.19 16.35 -62.35
CA SER A 495 4.24 17.29 -61.96
C SER A 495 5.08 17.92 -63.07
N LEU A 496 5.27 19.25 -62.96
CA LEU A 496 6.57 19.94 -62.94
C LEU A 496 6.44 21.27 -62.20
#